data_AF-A0A552FW08-F1
#
_entry.id   AF-A0A552FW08-F1
#
_cell.length_a   1.000
_cell.length_b   1.000
_cell.length_c   1.000
_cell.angle_alpha   90.00
_cell.angle_beta   90.00
_cell.angle_gamma   90.00
#
_symmetry.space_group_name_H-M   'P 1'
#
loop_
_entity.id
_entity.type
_entity.pdbx_description
1 polymer ?
#
loop_
_entity_poly.entity_id
_entity_poly.type
_entity_poly.pdbx_seq_one_letter_code
_entity_poly.pdbx_strand_id
1 'polypeptide(L)'
;MQLSIFDLPPDPLPTRLRYPDPRKAQKLRELAASLQSQIDKKMNPAISHQRPTRRRAGIVASMREDGKQLQRIQSWLRVMADEAETGTLPDILQRITTKTQLEVLYSFCYHRWRDEDIHRILTQQFSF
;
A
#
# COMPACT_ATOMS: atom_id res chain seq x y z
N MET A 1 -25.01 19.65 -48.85
CA MET A 1 -24.18 19.67 -47.62
C MET A 1 -23.66 18.26 -47.41
N GLN A 2 -22.36 18.04 -47.62
CA GLN A 2 -21.73 16.74 -47.36
C GLN A 2 -21.41 16.66 -45.88
N LEU A 3 -21.93 15.66 -45.18
CA LEU A 3 -21.51 15.35 -43.83
C LEU A 3 -20.13 14.71 -43.93
N SER A 4 -19.11 15.43 -43.48
CA SER A 4 -17.74 14.96 -43.36
C SER A 4 -17.71 13.80 -42.35
N ILE A 5 -17.22 12.64 -42.78
CA ILE A 5 -17.02 11.46 -41.91
C ILE A 5 -15.98 11.71 -40.77
N PHE A 6 -15.40 12.91 -40.72
CA PHE A 6 -14.33 13.32 -39.82
C PHE A 6 -14.77 14.35 -38.75
N ASP A 7 -16.05 14.72 -38.67
CA ASP A 7 -16.57 15.55 -37.56
C ASP A 7 -16.89 14.72 -36.31
N LEU A 8 -16.10 13.69 -36.02
CA LEU A 8 -16.18 13.01 -34.72
C LEU A 8 -15.60 13.96 -33.66
N PRO A 9 -16.31 14.21 -32.56
CA PRO A 9 -15.67 14.83 -31.40
C PRO A 9 -14.46 13.98 -31.02
N PRO A 10 -13.33 14.58 -30.57
CA PRO A 10 -12.22 13.79 -30.06
C PRO A 10 -12.77 12.93 -28.93
N ASP A 11 -12.83 11.61 -29.15
CA ASP A 11 -13.19 10.66 -28.12
C ASP A 11 -12.39 11.01 -26.86
N PRO A 12 -13.03 11.12 -25.68
CA PRO A 12 -12.35 11.49 -24.46
C PRO A 12 -11.41 10.35 -24.04
N LEU A 13 -10.21 10.37 -24.60
CA LEU A 13 -9.07 9.48 -24.38
C LEU A 13 -9.34 8.00 -24.73
N PRO A 14 -8.37 7.31 -25.35
CA PRO A 14 -8.47 5.87 -25.49
C PRO A 14 -8.54 5.27 -24.08
N THR A 15 -9.64 4.57 -23.81
CA THR A 15 -9.83 3.61 -22.72
C THR A 15 -8.48 3.01 -22.35
N ARG A 16 -7.94 3.35 -21.16
CA ARG A 16 -6.67 2.77 -20.68
C ARG A 16 -6.76 1.26 -20.87
N LEU A 17 -5.93 0.71 -21.76
CA LEU A 17 -5.90 -0.71 -22.04
C LEU A 17 -5.66 -1.42 -20.71
N ARG A 18 -6.68 -2.14 -20.22
CA ARG A 18 -6.58 -2.86 -18.97
C ARG A 18 -5.70 -4.07 -19.22
N TYR A 19 -4.52 -4.09 -18.60
CA TYR A 19 -3.63 -5.24 -18.63
C TYR A 19 -3.72 -5.97 -17.30
N PRO A 20 -4.53 -7.04 -17.21
CA PRO A 20 -4.57 -7.85 -16.00
C PRO A 20 -3.21 -8.52 -15.79
N ASP A 21 -2.65 -8.39 -14.59
CA ASP A 21 -1.39 -9.02 -14.18
C ASP A 21 -1.64 -9.98 -13.00
N PRO A 22 -2.04 -11.24 -13.28
CA PRO A 22 -2.38 -12.20 -12.24
C PRO A 22 -1.16 -12.60 -11.40
N ARG A 23 0.06 -12.56 -11.98
CA ARG A 23 1.29 -12.90 -11.24
C ARG A 23 1.56 -11.87 -10.17
N LYS A 24 1.38 -10.59 -10.49
CA LYS A 24 1.53 -9.51 -9.53
C LYS A 24 0.43 -9.53 -8.48
N ALA A 25 -0.82 -9.75 -8.88
CA ALA A 25 -1.92 -9.91 -7.94
C ALA A 25 -1.61 -11.00 -6.89
N GLN A 26 -1.10 -12.15 -7.34
CA GLN A 26 -0.70 -13.23 -6.44
C GLN A 26 0.44 -12.82 -5.49
N LYS A 27 1.50 -12.18 -5.99
CA LYS A 27 2.59 -11.68 -5.14
C LYS A 27 2.11 -10.70 -4.07
N LEU A 28 1.21 -9.79 -4.44
CA LEU A 28 0.63 -8.83 -3.50
C LEU A 28 -0.23 -9.52 -2.43
N ARG A 29 -0.99 -10.57 -2.80
CA ARG A 29 -1.74 -11.41 -1.86
C ARG A 29 -0.82 -12.17 -0.90
N GLU A 30 0.25 -12.76 -1.41
CA GLU A 30 1.24 -13.45 -0.58
C GLU A 30 1.91 -12.49 0.41
N LEU A 31 2.26 -11.28 -0.04
CA LEU A 31 2.81 -10.25 0.82
C LEU A 31 1.79 -9.86 1.90
N ALA A 32 0.54 -9.60 1.53
CA ALA A 32 -0.54 -9.29 2.47
C ALA A 32 -0.77 -10.43 3.50
N ALA A 33 -0.69 -11.68 3.06
CA ALA A 33 -0.83 -12.85 3.93
C ALA A 33 0.34 -12.96 4.93
N SER A 34 1.57 -12.71 4.48
CA SER A 34 2.76 -12.74 5.34
C SER A 34 2.68 -11.74 6.51
N LEU A 35 2.02 -10.61 6.30
CA LEU A 35 1.81 -9.57 7.32
C LEU A 35 0.85 -9.98 8.42
N GLN A 36 -0.05 -10.93 8.17
CA GLN A 36 -1.08 -11.34 9.15
C GLN A 36 -0.43 -11.79 10.46
N SER A 37 0.61 -12.62 10.38
CA SER A 37 1.34 -13.10 11.56
C SER A 37 1.98 -11.97 12.38
N GLN A 38 2.44 -10.89 11.73
CA GLN A 38 3.02 -9.73 12.40
C GLN A 38 1.92 -8.89 13.06
N ILE A 39 0.80 -8.71 12.38
CA ILE A 39 -0.39 -8.02 12.90
C ILE A 39 -0.89 -8.72 14.16
N ASP A 40 -1.07 -10.04 14.11
CA ASP A 40 -1.65 -10.80 15.23
C ASP A 40 -0.75 -10.69 16.48
N LYS A 41 0.57 -10.79 16.30
CA LYS A 41 1.55 -10.60 17.38
C LYS A 41 1.52 -9.20 17.98
N LYS A 42 1.26 -8.17 17.17
CA LYS A 42 1.23 -6.76 17.58
C LYS A 42 -0.10 -6.38 18.24
N MET A 43 -1.21 -6.96 17.76
CA MET A 43 -2.56 -6.73 18.29
C MET A 43 -2.78 -7.46 19.61
N ASN A 44 -2.19 -8.65 19.76
CA ASN A 44 -2.22 -9.42 21.00
C ASN A 44 -0.80 -9.75 21.51
N PRO A 45 -0.06 -8.77 22.05
CA PRO A 45 1.29 -9.00 22.56
C PRO A 45 1.23 -9.75 23.88
N ALA A 46 2.18 -10.66 24.15
CA ALA A 46 2.22 -11.43 25.41
C ALA A 46 2.25 -10.55 26.69
N ILE A 47 2.74 -9.31 26.57
CA ILE A 47 2.76 -8.31 27.65
C ILE A 47 1.34 -7.89 28.07
N SER A 48 0.35 -8.00 27.18
CA SER A 48 -1.06 -7.69 27.46
C SER A 48 -1.68 -8.62 28.52
N HIS A 49 -1.19 -9.86 28.61
CA HIS A 49 -1.67 -10.89 29.54
C HIS A 49 -0.98 -10.82 30.91
N GLN A 50 0.03 -9.97 31.07
CA GLN A 50 0.73 -9.78 32.34
C GLN A 50 0.03 -8.74 33.21
N ARG A 51 0.42 -8.65 34.49
CA ARG A 51 -0.17 -7.68 35.43
C ARG A 51 -0.14 -6.26 34.83
N PRO A 52 -1.30 -5.57 34.74
CA PRO A 52 -1.37 -4.25 34.15
C PRO A 52 -0.65 -3.24 35.03
N THR A 53 0.37 -2.59 34.46
CA THR A 53 1.06 -1.43 35.04
C THR A 53 1.05 -0.30 34.03
N ARG A 54 1.18 0.95 34.48
CA ARG A 54 1.18 2.14 33.60
C ARG A 54 2.17 2.02 32.45
N ARG A 55 3.40 1.56 32.74
CA ARG A 55 4.44 1.33 31.72
C ARG A 55 4.01 0.28 30.70
N ARG A 56 3.48 -0.87 31.16
CA ARG A 56 3.05 -1.97 30.28
C ARG A 56 1.86 -1.58 29.42
N ALA A 57 0.90 -0.83 29.96
CA ALA A 57 -0.22 -0.29 29.21
C ALA A 57 0.26 0.61 28.05
N GLY A 58 1.26 1.46 28.28
CA GLY A 58 1.89 2.26 27.24
C GLY A 58 2.55 1.43 26.14
N ILE A 59 3.28 0.38 26.53
CA ILE A 59 3.90 -0.55 25.56
C ILE A 59 2.83 -1.25 24.71
N VAL A 60 1.77 -1.77 25.34
CA VAL A 60 0.67 -2.43 24.62
C VAL A 60 -0.04 -1.45 23.69
N ALA A 61 -0.25 -0.20 24.09
CA ALA A 61 -0.86 0.83 23.26
C ALA A 61 0.00 1.11 22.00
N SER A 62 1.30 1.32 22.17
CA SER A 62 2.23 1.52 21.06
C SER A 62 2.29 0.29 20.14
N MET A 63 2.36 -0.93 20.67
CA MET A 63 2.35 -2.15 19.85
C MET A 63 1.05 -2.30 19.05
N ARG A 64 -0.10 -1.93 19.63
CA ARG A 64 -1.39 -1.94 18.93
C ARG A 64 -1.45 -0.86 17.85
N GLU A 65 -0.82 0.28 18.05
CA GLU A 65 -0.72 1.32 17.03
C GLU A 65 0.09 0.85 15.82
N ASP A 66 1.25 0.22 16.05
CA ASP A 66 2.02 -0.46 14.99
C ASP A 66 1.15 -1.51 14.27
N GLY A 67 0.39 -2.30 15.04
CA GLY A 67 -0.52 -3.32 14.50
C GLY A 67 -1.59 -2.73 13.58
N LYS A 68 -2.19 -1.60 13.96
CA LYS A 68 -3.18 -0.87 13.13
C LYS A 68 -2.55 -0.34 11.85
N GLN A 69 -1.33 0.18 11.91
CA GLN A 69 -0.60 0.60 10.71
C GLN A 69 -0.41 -0.58 9.75
N LEU A 70 0.02 -1.74 10.26
CA LEU A 70 0.19 -2.95 9.45
C LEU A 70 -1.14 -3.45 8.85
N GLN A 71 -2.25 -3.38 9.59
CA GLN A 71 -3.58 -3.73 9.07
C GLN A 71 -4.01 -2.85 7.89
N ARG A 72 -3.69 -1.56 7.92
CA ARG A 72 -4.00 -0.66 6.81
C ARG A 72 -3.16 -0.97 5.58
N ILE A 73 -1.86 -1.20 5.76
CA ILE A 73 -0.96 -1.62 4.68
C ILE A 73 -1.44 -2.94 4.07
N GLN A 74 -1.85 -3.91 4.90
CA GLN A 74 -2.42 -5.17 4.43
C GLN A 74 -3.69 -4.95 3.61
N SER A 75 -4.56 -4.03 4.03
CA SER A 75 -5.79 -3.70 3.31
C SER A 75 -5.48 -3.10 1.93
N TRP A 76 -4.51 -2.18 1.86
CA TRP A 76 -4.04 -1.61 0.59
C TRP A 76 -3.48 -2.67 -0.35
N LEU A 77 -2.65 -3.59 0.16
CA LEU A 77 -2.11 -4.68 -0.65
C LEU A 77 -3.18 -5.58 -1.25
N ARG A 78 -4.26 -5.85 -0.51
CA ARG A 78 -5.39 -6.64 -0.99
C ARG A 78 -6.12 -5.91 -2.12
N VAL A 79 -6.45 -4.63 -1.93
CA VAL A 79 -7.09 -3.81 -2.97
C VAL A 79 -6.21 -3.71 -4.21
N MET A 80 -4.90 -3.49 -4.04
CA MET A 80 -3.96 -3.45 -5.17
C MET A 80 -3.86 -4.80 -5.88
N ALA A 81 -4.01 -5.93 -5.18
CA ALA A 81 -4.03 -7.24 -5.80
C ALA A 81 -5.27 -7.44 -6.65
N ASP A 82 -6.44 -7.04 -6.14
CA ASP A 82 -7.70 -7.15 -6.87
C ASP A 82 -7.70 -6.22 -8.09
N GLU A 83 -7.18 -4.99 -7.95
CA GLU A 83 -7.01 -4.05 -9.07
C GLU A 83 -5.96 -4.51 -10.11
N ALA A 84 -4.92 -5.23 -9.67
CA ALA A 84 -3.95 -5.83 -10.59
C ALA A 84 -4.58 -6.98 -11.38
N GLU A 85 -5.47 -7.76 -10.76
CA GLU A 85 -6.20 -8.83 -11.42
C GLU A 85 -7.20 -8.29 -12.46
N THR A 86 -7.85 -7.16 -12.19
CA THR A 86 -8.77 -6.50 -13.13
C THR A 86 -8.08 -5.59 -14.16
N GLY A 87 -6.76 -5.40 -14.05
CA GLY A 87 -5.98 -4.52 -14.92
C GLY A 87 -6.33 -3.05 -14.77
N THR A 88 -6.88 -2.64 -13.61
CA THR A 88 -7.23 -1.26 -13.29
C THR A 88 -6.22 -0.58 -12.38
N LEU A 89 -5.19 -1.31 -11.93
CA LEU A 89 -4.14 -0.78 -11.06
C LEU A 89 -3.39 0.37 -11.75
N PRO A 90 -3.40 1.60 -11.18
CA PRO A 90 -2.67 2.73 -11.73
C PRO A 90 -1.16 2.45 -11.88
N ASP A 91 -0.55 2.94 -12.96
CA ASP A 91 0.88 2.73 -13.27
C ASP A 91 1.83 3.14 -12.14
N ILE A 92 1.48 4.18 -11.37
CA ILE A 92 2.26 4.62 -10.21
C ILE A 92 2.29 3.52 -9.13
N LEU A 93 1.14 2.91 -8.85
CA LEU A 93 1.01 1.82 -7.86
C LEU A 93 1.59 0.52 -8.39
N GLN A 94 1.69 0.34 -9.71
CA GLN A 94 2.38 -0.80 -10.29
C GLN A 94 3.88 -0.82 -9.93
N ARG A 95 4.52 0.31 -9.64
CA ARG A 95 5.94 0.35 -9.28
C ARG A 95 6.21 -0.08 -7.84
N ILE A 96 5.15 -0.19 -7.03
CA ILE A 96 5.25 -0.61 -5.64
C ILE A 96 5.36 -2.13 -5.60
N THR A 97 6.48 -2.61 -5.05
CA THR A 97 6.79 -4.04 -4.95
C THR A 97 7.10 -4.48 -3.53
N THR A 98 7.40 -3.54 -2.62
CA THR A 98 7.82 -3.87 -1.26
C THR A 98 6.91 -3.26 -0.19
N LYS A 99 6.86 -3.94 0.96
CA LYS A 99 6.19 -3.44 2.17
C LYS A 99 6.72 -2.07 2.60
N THR A 100 8.04 -1.87 2.52
CA THR A 100 8.70 -0.64 2.98
C THR A 100 8.24 0.59 2.20
N GLN A 101 7.97 0.46 0.90
CA GLN A 101 7.41 1.54 0.09
C GLN A 101 5.99 1.93 0.55
N LEU A 102 5.18 0.98 1.01
CA LEU A 102 3.85 1.26 1.55
C LEU A 102 3.88 1.81 2.98
N GLU A 103 4.84 1.38 3.82
CA GLU A 103 5.06 1.99 5.13
C GLU A 103 5.44 3.47 5.00
N VAL A 104 6.27 3.77 4.00
CA VAL A 104 6.61 5.13 3.60
C VAL A 104 5.37 5.90 3.15
N LEU A 105 4.58 5.36 2.20
CA LEU A 105 3.35 6.02 1.75
C LEU A 105 2.36 6.25 2.92
N TYR A 106 2.31 5.32 3.87
CA TYR A 106 1.52 5.46 5.08
C TYR A 106 1.98 6.63 5.96
N SER A 107 3.30 6.84 6.11
CA SER A 107 3.82 7.99 6.87
C SER A 107 3.45 9.31 6.21
N PHE A 108 3.22 9.33 4.89
CA PHE A 108 2.80 10.53 4.14
C PHE A 108 1.42 10.99 4.55
N CYS A 109 0.53 10.05 4.88
CA CYS A 109 -0.83 10.38 5.28
C CYS A 109 -0.93 10.96 6.71
N TYR A 110 0.12 10.85 7.53
CA TYR A 110 0.06 11.14 8.97
C TYR A 110 1.08 12.15 9.49
N HIS A 111 2.09 12.55 8.71
CA HIS A 111 3.08 13.54 9.14
C HIS A 111 3.08 14.79 8.26
N ARG A 112 3.41 15.93 8.89
CA ARG A 112 3.80 17.16 8.18
C ARG A 112 5.23 16.95 7.67
N TRP A 113 5.39 16.95 6.36
CA TRP A 113 6.62 16.53 5.70
C TRP A 113 7.75 17.54 5.87
N ARG A 114 8.98 17.04 6.00
CA ARG A 114 10.24 17.79 5.80
C ARG A 114 10.97 17.18 4.60
N ASP A 115 11.61 18.03 3.80
CA ASP A 115 12.21 17.66 2.51
C ASP A 115 13.25 16.52 2.61
N GLU A 116 13.92 16.40 3.76
CA GLU A 116 14.91 15.36 4.06
C GLU A 116 14.34 13.94 4.00
N ASP A 117 13.11 13.75 4.46
CA ASP A 117 12.44 12.44 4.47
C ASP A 117 12.14 12.00 3.03
N ILE A 118 11.73 12.94 2.18
CA ILE A 118 11.46 12.74 0.75
C ILE A 118 12.73 12.30 0.02
N HIS A 119 13.82 13.02 0.24
CA HIS A 119 15.09 12.77 -0.43
C HIS A 119 15.67 11.39 -0.11
N ARG A 120 15.60 10.95 1.15
CA ARG A 120 16.14 9.65 1.61
C ARG A 120 15.48 8.47 0.91
N ILE A 121 14.18 8.56 0.65
CA ILE A 121 13.41 7.49 0.01
C ILE A 121 13.70 7.44 -1.49
N LEU A 122 13.79 8.60 -2.14
CA LEU A 122 14.04 8.69 -3.58
C LEU A 122 15.48 8.37 -3.96
N THR A 123 16.46 8.57 -3.07
CA THR A 123 17.87 8.21 -3.31
C THR A 123 18.23 6.77 -2.95
N GLN A 124 17.38 6.02 -2.22
CA GLN A 124 17.70 4.64 -1.81
C GLN A 124 17.45 3.56 -2.88
N GLN A 125 17.00 3.91 -4.09
CA GLN A 125 16.99 2.98 -5.23
C GLN A 125 18.10 3.37 -6.21
N PHE A 126 19.21 2.63 -6.20
CA PHE A 126 20.00 2.16 -7.36
C PHE A 126 21.33 1.59 -6.82
N SER A 127 21.32 0.32 -6.39
CA SER A 127 22.53 -0.49 -6.34
C SER A 127 22.12 -1.90 -6.75
N PHE A 128 22.55 -2.26 -7.96
CA PHE A 128 22.40 -3.58 -8.57
C PHE A 128 23.31 -4.60 -7.88
#